data_AF-A0A6N2W7K3-F1
#
_entry.id   AF-A0A6N2W7K3-F1
#
_cell.length_a   1.000
_cell.length_b   1.000
_cell.length_c   1.000
_cell.angle_alpha   90.00
_cell.angle_beta   90.00
_cell.angle_gamma   90.00
#
_symmetry.space_group_name_H-M   'P 1'
#
loop_
_entity.id
_entity.type
_entity.pdbx_description
1 polymer ?
#
loop_
_entity_poly.entity_id
_entity_poly.type
_entity_poly.pdbx_seq_one_letter_code
_entity_poly.pdbx_strand_id
1 'polypeptide(L)'
;MEKEEIKEIISATVEELLHKNMIQQDRDMCYKYMSKKLFDYFSSGKVDNAIEHALIKIEDDPWYKIIILYYEDRRTVEAVAEELECNITTIIRNKKRLVLQLYESVYSPV
;
A
#
# COMPACT_ATOMS: atom_id res chain seq x y z
N MET A 1 -19.36 -28.24 2.82
CA MET A 1 -18.34 -27.24 3.13
C MET A 1 -18.88 -25.90 2.71
N GLU A 2 -19.03 -25.00 3.67
CA GLU A 2 -19.57 -23.67 3.38
C GLU A 2 -18.49 -22.75 2.80
N LYS A 3 -18.90 -21.68 2.11
CA LYS A 3 -17.98 -20.74 1.46
C LYS A 3 -16.99 -20.11 2.44
N GLU A 4 -17.41 -19.91 3.69
CA GLU A 4 -16.54 -19.32 4.72
C GLU A 4 -15.49 -20.31 5.21
N GLU A 5 -15.89 -21.56 5.41
CA GLU A 5 -14.99 -22.67 5.76
C GLU A 5 -13.90 -22.88 4.70
N ILE A 6 -14.25 -22.74 3.40
CA ILE A 6 -13.28 -22.77 2.30
C ILE A 6 -12.25 -21.62 2.42
N LYS A 7 -12.69 -20.40 2.74
CA LYS A 7 -11.77 -19.27 2.89
C LYS A 7 -10.82 -19.46 4.05
N GLU A 8 -11.31 -19.94 5.19
CA GLU A 8 -10.49 -20.19 6.37
C GLU A 8 -9.39 -21.22 6.06
N ILE A 9 -9.74 -22.32 5.38
CA ILE A 9 -8.77 -23.33 4.94
C ILE A 9 -7.73 -22.73 4.00
N ILE A 10 -8.15 -21.91 3.04
CA ILE A 10 -7.24 -21.23 2.10
C ILE A 10 -6.29 -20.30 2.86
N SER A 11 -6.80 -19.45 3.76
CA SER A 11 -5.98 -18.52 4.55
C SER A 11 -4.95 -19.26 5.40
N ALA A 12 -5.37 -20.29 6.15
CA ALA A 12 -4.47 -21.09 6.98
C ALA A 12 -3.37 -21.77 6.14
N THR A 13 -3.72 -22.29 4.96
CA THR A 13 -2.75 -22.92 4.04
C THR A 13 -1.72 -21.91 3.55
N VAL A 14 -2.16 -20.72 3.14
CA VAL A 14 -1.26 -19.65 2.67
C VAL A 14 -0.32 -19.18 3.79
N GLU A 15 -0.85 -19.00 5.00
CA GLU A 15 -0.06 -18.65 6.19
C GLU A 15 1.00 -19.71 6.51
N GLU A 16 0.65 -20.99 6.48
CA GLU A 16 1.60 -22.08 6.72
C GLU A 16 2.74 -22.09 5.69
N LEU A 17 2.42 -21.90 4.40
CA LEU A 17 3.41 -21.86 3.34
C LEU A 17 4.34 -20.64 3.45
N LEU A 18 3.81 -19.49 3.88
CA LEU A 18 4.62 -18.29 4.18
C LEU A 18 5.57 -18.54 5.35
N HIS A 19 5.07 -19.10 6.47
CA HIS A 19 5.88 -19.42 7.65
C HIS A 19 7.01 -20.41 7.35
N LYS A 20 6.74 -21.40 6.49
CA LYS A 20 7.74 -22.38 6.03
C LYS A 20 8.70 -21.84 4.97
N ASN A 21 8.59 -20.56 4.60
CA ASN A 21 9.34 -19.92 3.52
C ASN A 21 9.22 -20.66 2.17
N MET A 22 8.11 -21.37 1.95
CA MET A 22 7.84 -22.09 0.71
C MET A 22 7.26 -21.17 -0.37
N ILE A 23 6.65 -20.06 0.05
CA ILE A 23 6.20 -18.95 -0.79
C ILE A 23 6.62 -17.64 -0.14
N GLN A 24 6.63 -16.56 -0.92
CA GLN A 24 6.87 -15.21 -0.44
C GLN A 24 5.82 -14.27 -1.01
N GLN A 25 5.53 -13.18 -0.30
CA GLN A 25 4.72 -12.12 -0.87
C GLN A 25 5.47 -11.46 -2.02
N ASP A 26 4.85 -11.41 -3.19
CA ASP A 26 5.36 -10.65 -4.33
C ASP A 26 5.18 -9.15 -4.03
N ARG A 27 6.27 -8.52 -3.59
CA ARG A 27 6.28 -7.08 -3.27
C ARG A 27 5.83 -6.20 -4.43
N ASP A 28 6.10 -6.59 -5.68
CA ASP A 28 5.65 -5.79 -6.83
C ASP A 28 4.15 -5.92 -7.03
N MET A 29 3.58 -7.09 -6.79
CA MET A 29 2.13 -7.29 -6.79
C MET A 29 1.45 -6.54 -5.64
N CYS A 30 1.99 -6.62 -4.42
CA CYS A 30 1.49 -5.86 -3.26
C CYS A 30 1.50 -4.36 -3.52
N TYR A 31 2.62 -3.83 -4.06
CA TYR A 31 2.73 -2.42 -4.45
C TYR A 31 1.68 -2.04 -5.50
N LYS A 32 1.55 -2.82 -6.59
CA LYS A 32 0.58 -2.52 -7.66
C LYS A 32 -0.85 -2.53 -7.13
N TYR A 33 -1.19 -3.51 -6.31
CA TYR A 33 -2.50 -3.64 -5.69
C TYR A 33 -2.81 -2.46 -4.78
N MET A 34 -1.92 -2.15 -3.84
CA MET A 34 -2.13 -1.04 -2.89
C MET A 34 -2.14 0.32 -3.61
N SER A 35 -1.25 0.51 -4.59
CA SER A 35 -1.25 1.72 -5.42
C SER A 35 -2.60 1.93 -6.09
N LYS A 36 -3.20 0.87 -6.68
CA LYS A 36 -4.55 0.96 -7.25
C LYS A 36 -5.61 1.31 -6.20
N LYS A 37 -5.54 0.68 -5.02
CA LYS A 37 -6.45 0.99 -3.91
C LYS A 37 -6.37 2.43 -3.44
N LEU A 38 -5.18 3.02 -3.39
CA LEU A 38 -5.01 4.44 -3.08
C LEU A 38 -5.62 5.33 -4.16
N PHE A 39 -5.46 4.98 -5.45
CA PHE A 39 -6.14 5.71 -6.53
C PHE A 39 -7.66 5.71 -6.33
N ASP A 40 -8.23 4.54 -6.07
CA ASP A 40 -9.66 4.35 -5.84
C ASP A 40 -10.14 5.09 -4.58
N TYR A 41 -9.39 5.04 -3.48
CA TYR A 41 -9.69 5.74 -2.23
C TYR A 41 -9.83 7.26 -2.46
N PHE A 42 -8.81 7.89 -3.04
CA PHE A 42 -8.81 9.33 -3.30
C PHE A 42 -9.74 9.78 -4.44
N SER A 43 -10.29 8.87 -5.25
CA SER A 43 -11.22 9.22 -6.35
C SER A 43 -12.69 8.91 -6.05
N SER A 44 -12.96 7.88 -5.26
CA SER A 44 -14.31 7.34 -5.12
C SER A 44 -15.21 8.15 -4.19
N GLY A 45 -14.64 9.01 -3.35
CA GLY A 45 -15.34 9.72 -2.28
C GLY A 45 -15.91 8.79 -1.19
N LYS A 46 -15.60 7.49 -1.25
CA LYS A 46 -15.99 6.50 -0.24
C LYS A 46 -14.89 6.38 0.79
N VAL A 47 -15.28 6.50 2.05
CA VAL A 47 -14.37 6.28 3.17
C VAL A 47 -14.08 4.80 3.31
N ASP A 48 -12.80 4.44 3.27
CA ASP A 48 -12.28 3.13 3.66
C ASP A 48 -11.48 3.31 4.95
N ASN A 49 -12.10 2.99 6.09
CA ASN A 49 -11.53 3.21 7.42
C ASN A 49 -10.17 2.49 7.60
N ALA A 50 -9.93 1.37 6.92
CA ALA A 50 -8.67 0.64 7.06
C ALA A 50 -7.53 1.44 6.39
N ILE A 51 -7.80 1.99 5.21
CA ILE A 51 -6.85 2.86 4.49
C ILE A 51 -6.66 4.18 5.25
N GLU A 52 -7.73 4.79 5.76
CA GLU A 52 -7.66 6.04 6.52
C GLU A 52 -6.78 5.90 7.77
N HIS A 53 -7.01 4.87 8.59
CA HIS A 53 -6.15 4.60 9.74
C HIS A 53 -4.68 4.32 9.34
N ALA A 54 -4.45 3.62 8.24
CA ALA A 54 -3.10 3.36 7.76
C ALA A 54 -2.40 4.65 7.29
N LEU A 55 -3.11 5.58 6.65
CA LEU A 55 -2.60 6.88 6.25
C LEU A 55 -2.22 7.73 7.47
N ILE A 56 -3.08 7.78 8.50
CA ILE A 56 -2.79 8.49 9.77
C ILE A 56 -1.50 7.94 10.41
N LYS A 57 -1.31 6.62 10.43
CA LYS A 57 -0.10 6.01 11.03
C LYS A 57 1.21 6.42 10.36
N ILE A 58 1.18 6.88 9.11
CA ILE A 58 2.39 7.27 8.37
C ILE A 58 2.46 8.78 8.12
N GLU A 59 1.55 9.58 8.71
CA GLU A 59 1.44 11.02 8.43
C GLU A 59 2.70 11.80 8.83
N ASP A 60 3.39 11.35 9.87
CA ASP A 60 4.66 11.92 10.36
C ASP A 60 5.88 11.51 9.52
N ASP A 61 5.72 10.64 8.53
CA ASP A 61 6.84 10.24 7.68
C ASP A 61 7.32 11.43 6.82
N PRO A 62 8.63 11.73 6.75
CA PRO A 62 9.15 12.85 5.97
C PRO A 62 8.77 12.85 4.50
N TRP A 63 8.40 11.67 3.96
CA TRP A 63 8.02 11.47 2.58
C TRP A 63 6.50 11.31 2.40
N TYR A 64 5.70 11.43 3.46
CA TYR A 64 4.25 11.25 3.41
C TYR A 64 3.58 12.11 2.33
N LYS A 65 4.08 13.34 2.12
CA LYS A 65 3.59 14.26 1.10
C LYS A 65 3.62 13.70 -0.33
N ILE A 66 4.47 12.70 -0.62
CA ILE A 66 4.43 11.95 -1.89
C ILE A 66 3.06 11.31 -2.10
N ILE A 67 2.45 10.76 -1.05
CA ILE A 67 1.15 10.07 -1.15
C ILE A 67 0.07 11.07 -1.58
N ILE A 68 0.02 12.23 -0.93
CA ILE A 68 -0.93 13.30 -1.25
C ILE A 68 -0.71 13.80 -2.68
N LEU A 69 0.52 14.23 -3.02
CA LEU A 69 0.77 14.82 -4.35
C LEU A 69 0.55 13.83 -5.49
N TYR A 70 0.94 12.56 -5.31
CA TYR A 70 0.84 11.57 -6.38
C TYR A 70 -0.56 10.97 -6.49
N TYR A 71 -1.17 10.59 -5.36
CA TYR A 71 -2.46 9.91 -5.37
C TYR A 71 -3.62 10.89 -5.22
N GLU A 72 -3.61 11.87 -4.34
CA GLU A 72 -4.72 12.82 -4.22
C GLU A 72 -4.72 13.84 -5.36
N ASP A 73 -3.60 14.56 -5.53
CA ASP A 73 -3.47 15.64 -6.53
C ASP A 73 -3.18 15.14 -7.96
N ARG A 74 -3.00 13.82 -8.14
CA ARG A 74 -2.73 13.17 -9.44
C ARG A 74 -1.49 13.71 -10.18
N ARG A 75 -0.48 14.18 -9.44
CA ARG A 75 0.78 14.66 -10.05
C ARG A 75 1.65 13.50 -10.53
N THR A 76 2.44 13.77 -11.56
CA THR A 76 3.44 12.80 -12.04
C THR A 76 4.62 12.72 -11.07
N VAL A 77 5.44 11.67 -11.19
CA VAL A 77 6.63 11.52 -10.33
C VAL A 77 7.62 12.67 -10.53
N GLU A 78 7.72 13.19 -11.75
CA GLU A 78 8.57 14.32 -12.12
C GLU A 78 8.08 15.60 -11.43
N ALA A 79 6.78 15.88 -11.47
CA ALA A 79 6.20 17.05 -10.81
C ALA A 79 6.33 16.97 -9.27
N VAL A 80 6.21 15.78 -8.70
CA VAL A 80 6.45 15.56 -7.26
C VAL A 80 7.93 15.77 -6.92
N ALA A 81 8.84 15.31 -7.77
CA ALA A 81 10.28 15.47 -7.58
C ALA A 81 10.69 16.96 -7.65
N GLU A 82 10.10 17.71 -8.59
CA GLU A 82 10.26 19.16 -8.71
C GLU A 82 9.73 19.88 -7.46
N GLU A 83 8.51 19.57 -7.03
CA GLU A 83 7.90 20.23 -5.86
C GLU A 83 8.65 19.95 -4.55
N LEU A 84 9.22 18.75 -4.39
CA LEU A 84 9.99 18.37 -3.20
C LEU A 84 11.49 18.61 -3.36
N GLU A 85 11.92 19.31 -4.42
CA GLU A 85 13.31 19.65 -4.71
C GLU A 85 14.28 18.46 -4.57
N CYS A 86 13.90 17.30 -5.13
CA CYS A 86 14.68 16.08 -4.97
C CYS A 86 14.72 15.22 -6.24
N ASN A 87 15.56 14.19 -6.24
CA ASN A 87 15.73 13.33 -7.40
C ASN A 87 14.52 12.42 -7.62
N ILE A 88 14.13 12.23 -8.88
CA ILE A 88 13.07 11.28 -9.31
C ILE A 88 13.27 9.89 -8.71
N THR A 89 14.51 9.38 -8.68
CA THR A 89 14.83 8.07 -8.09
C THR A 89 14.54 8.01 -6.59
N THR A 90 14.69 9.13 -5.88
CA THR A 90 14.35 9.27 -4.46
C THR A 90 12.84 9.22 -4.26
N ILE A 91 12.08 9.91 -5.12
CA ILE A 91 10.61 9.83 -5.12
C ILE A 91 10.14 8.40 -5.38
N ILE A 92 10.63 7.74 -6.44
CA ILE A 92 10.22 6.37 -6.79
C ILE A 92 10.47 5.41 -5.62
N ARG A 93 11.66 5.49 -5.01
CA ARG A 93 12.05 4.62 -3.89
C ARG A 93 11.17 4.86 -2.66
N ASN A 94 11.00 6.12 -2.25
CA ASN A 94 10.21 6.43 -1.06
C ASN A 94 8.72 6.18 -1.28
N LYS A 95 8.19 6.48 -2.47
CA LYS A 95 6.83 6.10 -2.84
C LYS A 95 6.62 4.60 -2.70
N LYS A 96 7.51 3.77 -3.26
CA LYS A 96 7.40 2.30 -3.16
C LYS A 96 7.44 1.84 -1.71
N ARG A 97 8.33 2.41 -0.88
CA ARG A 97 8.41 2.13 0.56
C ARG A 97 7.10 2.44 1.27
N LEU A 98 6.57 3.66 1.12
CA LEU A 98 5.35 4.10 1.77
C LEU A 98 4.14 3.26 1.36
N VAL A 99 4.00 2.97 0.07
CA VAL A 99 2.88 2.15 -0.44
C VAL A 99 2.94 0.72 0.10
N LEU A 100 4.14 0.14 0.24
CA LEU A 100 4.29 -1.17 0.87
C LEU A 100 4.00 -1.14 2.38
N GLN A 101 4.43 -0.08 3.07
CA GLN A 101 4.11 0.12 4.49
C GLN A 101 2.60 0.28 4.72
N LEU A 102 1.90 0.97 3.82
CA LEU A 102 0.44 1.06 3.83
C LEU A 102 -0.21 -0.31 3.59
N TYR A 103 0.29 -1.08 2.62
CA TYR A 103 -0.19 -2.44 2.36
C TYR A 103 -0.07 -3.33 3.61
N GLU A 104 1.10 -3.33 4.24
CA GLU A 104 1.34 -4.08 5.48
C GLU A 104 0.40 -3.60 6.60
N SER A 105 0.21 -2.29 6.77
CA SER A 105 -0.70 -1.77 7.81
C SER A 105 -2.18 -2.10 7.57
N VAL A 106 -2.61 -2.33 6.33
CA VAL A 106 -4.01 -2.63 5.99
C VAL A 106 -4.29 -4.14 6.00
N TYR A 107 -3.32 -4.95 5.57
CA TYR A 107 -3.55 -6.36 5.25
C TYR A 107 -2.72 -7.35 6.09
N SER A 108 -1.67 -6.93 6.79
CA SER A 108 -1.02 -7.84 7.75
C SER A 108 -1.83 -7.90 9.05
N PRO A 109 -2.16 -9.10 9.55
CA PRO A 109 -2.72 -9.25 10.89
C PRO A 109 -1.68 -8.79 11.93
N VAL A 110 -2.14 -8.02 12.93
CA VAL A 110 -1.39 -7.69 14.15
C VAL A 110 -1.39 -8.89 15.08
#